data_AF-A0A658NL10-F1
#
_entry.id   AF-A0A658NL10-F1
#
_cell.length_a   1.000
_cell.length_b   1.000
_cell.length_c   1.000
_cell.angle_alpha   90.00
_cell.angle_beta   90.00
_cell.angle_gamma   90.00
#
_symmetry.space_group_name_H-M   'P 1'
#
loop_
_entity.id
_entity.type
_entity.pdbx_description
1 polymer ?
#
loop_
_entity_poly.entity_id
_entity_poly.type
_entity_poly.pdbx_seq_one_letter_code
_entity_poly.pdbx_strand_id
1 'polypeptide(L)' 'IIEFAGLGPVPFSGMVLSDLGAEVVQINREANAPAANLFAPEKNIPDRGRRLIRLDLKAPAGGATALRLIERADALI' A
#
# COMPACT_ATOMS: atom_id res chain seq x y z
N ILE A 1 6.94 -5.03 -5.99
CA ILE A 1 5.46 -4.98 -6.14
C ILE A 1 4.93 -3.69 -5.55
N ILE A 2 4.06 -2.97 -6.28
CA ILE A 2 3.31 -1.83 -5.74
C ILE A 2 1.89 -2.27 -5.43
N GLU A 3 1.37 -1.85 -4.28
CA GLU A 3 0.01 -2.12 -3.85
C GLU A 3 -0.68 -0.80 -3.50
N PHE A 4 -1.92 -0.59 -3.93
CA PHE A 4 -2.75 0.48 -3.40
C PHE A 4 -3.52 0.01 -2.17
N ALA A 5 -3.59 0.85 -1.14
CA ALA A 5 -4.33 0.53 0.08
C ALA A 5 -5.79 0.17 -0.25
N GLY A 6 -6.21 -1.01 0.18
CA GLY A 6 -7.54 -1.57 -0.03
C GLY A 6 -8.04 -2.32 1.20
N LEU A 7 -9.21 -2.93 1.08
CA LEU A 7 -9.80 -3.78 2.12
C LEU A 7 -9.95 -5.21 1.60
N GLY A 8 -9.94 -6.20 2.49
CA GLY A 8 -10.20 -7.59 2.15
C GLY A 8 -9.07 -8.23 1.32
N PRO A 9 -9.33 -8.68 0.08
CA PRO A 9 -8.39 -9.49 -0.69
C PRO A 9 -7.07 -8.78 -1.06
N VAL A 10 -7.11 -7.44 -1.19
CA VAL A 10 -5.92 -6.64 -1.55
C VAL A 10 -4.84 -6.76 -0.46
N PRO A 11 -5.08 -6.33 0.80
CA PRO A 11 -4.06 -6.42 1.84
C PRO A 11 -3.66 -7.86 2.18
N PHE A 12 -4.55 -8.84 2.00
CA PHE A 12 -4.19 -10.25 2.15
C PHE A 12 -3.20 -10.70 1.07
N SER A 13 -3.40 -10.29 -0.18
CA SER A 13 -2.49 -10.63 -1.29
C SER A 13 -1.13 -9.98 -1.10
N GLY A 14 -1.08 -8.69 -0.75
CA GLY A 14 0.16 -7.98 -0.45
C GLY A 14 0.94 -8.64 0.71
N MET A 15 0.23 -9.04 1.76
CA MET A 15 0.80 -9.77 2.90
C MET A 15 1.40 -11.11 2.48
N VAL A 16 0.65 -11.97 1.77
CA VAL A 16 1.14 -13.30 1.34
C VAL A 16 2.36 -13.17 0.43
N LEU A 17 2.34 -12.23 -0.52
CA LEU A 17 3.48 -12.01 -1.41
C LEU A 17 4.72 -11.51 -0.65
N SER A 18 4.53 -10.66 0.35
CA SER A 18 5.62 -10.22 1.21
C SER A 18 6.18 -11.37 2.06
N ASP A 19 5.33 -12.22 2.63
CA ASP A 19 5.73 -13.42 3.39
C ASP A 19 6.52 -14.40 2.49
N LEU A 20 6.24 -14.43 1.19
CA LEU A 20 6.98 -15.22 0.19
C LEU A 20 8.29 -14.54 -0.29
N GLY A 21 8.66 -13.39 0.28
CA GLY A 21 9.93 -12.71 0.02
C GLY A 21 9.86 -11.58 -1.01
N ALA A 22 8.68 -11.21 -1.50
CA ALA A 22 8.55 -10.05 -2.38
C ALA A 22 8.74 -8.73 -1.60
N GLU A 23 9.44 -7.77 -2.22
CA GLU A 23 9.36 -6.39 -1.75
C GLU A 23 8.02 -5.78 -2.17
N VAL A 24 7.17 -5.50 -1.17
CA VAL A 24 5.85 -4.91 -1.35
C VAL A 24 5.83 -3.51 -0.75
N VAL A 25 5.49 -2.52 -1.57
CA VAL A 25 5.30 -1.13 -1.15
C VAL A 25 3.83 -0.76 -1.31
N GLN A 26 3.14 -0.54 -0.19
CA GLN A 26 1.74 -0.14 -0.17
C GLN A 26 1.62 1.40 -0.13
N ILE A 27 0.93 1.95 -1.13
CA ILE A 27 0.57 3.35 -1.25
C ILE A 27 -0.75 3.59 -0.54
N ASN A 28 -0.70 4.37 0.53
CA ASN A 28 -1.85 4.81 1.31
C ASN A 28 -2.23 6.25 0.94
N ARG A 29 -3.50 6.59 1.16
CA ARG A 29 -3.97 7.97 1.06
C ARG A 29 -3.44 8.79 2.23
N GLU A 30 -3.24 10.09 2.02
CA GLU A 30 -2.88 11.01 3.11
C GLU A 30 -3.95 11.06 4.22
N ALA A 31 -3.50 11.44 5.43
CA ALA A 31 -4.16 11.23 6.73
C ALA A 31 -5.55 11.87 6.92
N ASN A 32 -6.07 12.63 5.96
CA ASN A 32 -7.42 13.20 6.02
C ASN A 32 -8.51 12.20 5.60
N ALA A 33 -8.15 10.99 5.19
CA ALA A 33 -9.11 9.90 5.03
C ALA A 33 -9.40 9.29 6.41
N PRO A 34 -10.67 9.18 6.85
CA PRO A 34 -11.00 8.54 8.11
C PRO A 34 -10.43 7.12 8.06
N ALA A 35 -9.42 6.86 8.90
CA ALA A 35 -8.96 5.50 9.13
C ALA A 35 -10.17 4.73 9.63
N ALA A 36 -10.63 3.74 8.85
CA ALA A 36 -11.59 2.80 9.37
C ALA A 36 -10.98 2.23 10.65
N ASN A 37 -11.59 2.53 11.80
CA ASN A 37 -11.17 2.17 13.16
C ASN A 37 -11.04 0.64 13.40
N LEU A 38 -11.02 -0.17 12.34
CA LEU A 38 -10.76 -1.60 12.33
C LEU A 38 -9.25 -1.92 12.35
N PHE A 39 -8.38 -0.93 12.09
CA PHE A 39 -6.92 -1.10 11.99
C PHE A 39 -6.19 -0.21 13.00
N ALA A 40 -6.40 -0.43 14.29
CA ALA A 40 -5.40 0.02 15.26
C ALA A 40 -4.03 -0.51 14.77
N PRO A 41 -2.93 0.28 14.79
CA PRO A 41 -1.62 -0.16 14.31
C PRO A 41 -1.18 -1.50 14.93
N GLU A 42 -1.66 -1.73 16.15
CA GLU A 42 -1.43 -2.90 17.00
C GLU A 42 -2.21 -4.15 16.55
N LYS A 43 -3.17 -4.00 15.62
CA LYS A 43 -4.09 -5.03 15.13
C LYS A 43 -4.08 -5.20 13.60
N ASN A 44 -3.33 -4.39 12.85
CA ASN A 44 -3.29 -4.48 11.39
C ASN A 44 -2.30 -5.56 10.90
N ILE A 45 -2.64 -6.82 11.22
CA ILE A 45 -1.85 -8.02 10.87
C ILE A 45 -1.46 -8.09 9.38
N PRO A 46 -2.31 -7.67 8.43
CA PRO A 46 -1.93 -7.67 7.01
C PRO A 46 -0.75 -6.76 6.66
N ASP A 47 -0.49 -5.68 7.40
CA ASP A 47 0.59 -4.71 7.09
C ASP A 47 2.02 -5.24 7.31
N ARG A 48 2.18 -6.38 7.98
CA ARG A 48 3.51 -6.93 8.25
C ARG A 48 4.31 -7.18 6.96
N GLY A 49 5.63 -7.05 7.05
CA GLY A 49 6.55 -7.31 5.93
C GLY A 49 6.55 -6.24 4.82
N ARG A 50 5.57 -5.33 4.81
CA ARG A 50 5.38 -4.33 3.76
C ARG A 50 5.95 -2.97 4.15
N ARG A 51 6.41 -2.22 3.15
CA ARG A 51 6.73 -0.79 3.30
C ARG A 51 5.48 0.04 3.03
N LEU A 52 5.14 0.95 3.93
CA LEU A 52 3.98 1.82 3.79
C LEU A 52 4.43 3.23 3.41
N ILE A 53 3.93 3.76 2.30
CA ILE A 53 4.10 5.17 1.92
C ILE A 53 2.75 5.85 1.80
N ARG A 54 2.74 7.18 1.93
CA ARG A 54 1.54 8.00 1.77
C ARG A 54 1.72 8.93 0.59
N LEU A 55 0.74 8.98 -0.30
CA LEU A 55 0.71 9.89 -1.43
C LEU A 55 -0.69 10.48 -1.59
N ASP A 56 -0.79 11.80 -1.78
CA ASP A 56 -2.00 12.38 -2.35
C ASP A 56 -2.01 12.19 -3.88
N LEU A 57 -2.72 11.16 -4.33
CA LEU A 57 -2.85 10.85 -5.75
C LEU A 57 -3.71 11.86 -6.51
N LYS A 58 -4.42 12.78 -5.83
CA LYS A 58 -5.14 13.88 -6.47
C LYS A 58 -4.21 15.03 -6.85
N ALA A 59 -3.07 15.16 -6.17
CA ALA A 59 -2.04 16.11 -6.54
C ALA A 59 -1.24 15.59 -7.75
N PRO A 60 -0.95 16.41 -8.78
CA PRO A 60 -0.14 15.99 -9.92
C PRO A 60 1.21 15.37 -9.54
N ALA A 61 1.86 15.92 -8.50
CA ALA A 61 3.12 15.41 -7.98
C ALA A 61 2.99 14.01 -7.34
N GLY A 62 1.88 13.73 -6.65
CA GLY A 62 1.61 12.43 -6.06
C GLY A 62 1.33 11.37 -7.13
N GLY A 63 0.51 11.71 -8.13
CA GLY A 63 0.28 10.85 -9.30
C GLY A 63 1.58 10.53 -10.06
N ALA A 64 2.40 11.54 -10.35
CA ALA A 64 3.70 11.34 -11.01
C ALA A 64 4.65 10.45 -10.20
N THR A 65 4.63 10.57 -8.86
CA THR A 65 5.45 9.73 -7.98
C THR A 65 4.97 8.28 -7.97
N ALA A 66 3.65 8.04 -7.90
CA ALA A 66 3.10 6.70 -8.01
C ALA A 66 3.45 6.06 -9.34
N LEU A 67 3.31 6.78 -10.46
CA LEU A 67 3.66 6.27 -11.79
C LEU A 67 5.14 5.85 -11.89
N ARG A 68 6.08 6.64 -11.34
CA ARG A 68 7.51 6.27 -11.31
C ARG A 68 7.80 5.02 -10.48
N LEU A 69 7.04 4.79 -9.41
CA LEU A 69 7.17 3.59 -8.59
C LEU A 69 6.61 2.37 -9.33
N ILE A 70 5.46 2.53 -9.98
CA ILE A 70 4.79 1.47 -10.75
C ILE A 70 5.65 1.05 -11.95
N GLU A 71 6.27 2.00 -12.65
CA GLU A 71 7.16 1.73 -13.79
C GLU A 71 8.31 0.77 -13.45
N ARG A 72 8.75 0.75 -12.19
CA ARG A 72 9.86 -0.09 -11.72
C ARG A 72 9.41 -1.40 -11.06
N ALA A 73 8.11 -1.64 -10.97
CA ALA A 73 7.58 -2.76 -10.21
C ALA A 73 7.23 -3.94 -11.11
N ASP A 74 7.50 -5.15 -10.62
CA ASP A 74 7.15 -6.38 -11.34
C ASP A 74 5.64 -6.63 -11.40
N ALA A 75 4.88 -6.05 -10.47
CA ALA A 75 3.43 -6.16 -10.41
C ALA A 75 2.79 -4.97 -9.68
N LEU A 76 1.52 -4.70 -10.02
CA LEU A 76 0.64 -3.74 -9.39
C LEU A 76 -0.59 -4.46 -8.82
N ILE A 77 -0.94 -4.17 -7.56
CA ILE A 77 -2.09 -4.71 -6.82
C ILE A 77 -3.02 -3.57 -6.41
#